data_AF-A0A2M9P864-F1
#
_entry.id   AF-A0A2M9P864-F1
#
_cell.length_a   1.000
_cell.length_b   1.000
_cell.length_c   1.000
_cell.angle_alpha   90.00
_cell.angle_beta   90.00
_cell.angle_gamma   90.00
#
_symmetry.space_group_name_H-M   'P 1'
#
loop_
_entity.id
_entity.type
_entity.pdbx_description
1 polymer ?
#
loop_
_entity_poly.entity_id
_entity_poly.type
_entity_poly.pdbx_seq_one_letter_code
_entity_poly.pdbx_strand_id
1 'polypeptide(L)'
;MKPLLMLAVVGTSMLAGTAGFSQDASAEDLLETLKGVAPADLLQNATLVQVSADGMKTVREGENGWTCMKPGTNPMCADAGGLEWMHALMSKGETPHKLGFIYMLLGDGGASNIDPFAAEETPDNNWIVSGPHVMIVGTEAKSLLEGYPRAAVADPAKPYVMWAGTPYEHLMLSMQ
;
A
#
# COMPACT_ATOMS: atom_id res chain seq x y z
N MET A 1 50.50 -0.75 -60.38
CA MET A 1 49.24 -0.42 -59.66
C MET A 1 48.87 -1.64 -58.84
N LYS A 2 48.69 -1.46 -57.52
CA LYS A 2 48.75 -2.49 -56.46
C LYS A 2 47.53 -3.44 -56.44
N PRO A 3 47.69 -4.72 -55.99
CA PRO A 3 46.58 -5.65 -55.85
C PRO A 3 45.78 -5.36 -54.57
N LEU A 4 44.45 -5.42 -54.66
CA LEU A 4 43.54 -5.19 -53.54
C LEU A 4 43.19 -6.54 -52.88
N LEU A 5 43.49 -6.65 -51.58
CA LEU A 5 43.26 -7.80 -50.69
C LEU A 5 41.76 -8.13 -50.56
N MET A 6 41.44 -9.43 -50.58
CA MET A 6 40.20 -10.01 -50.03
C MET A 6 40.27 -10.02 -48.50
N LEU A 7 39.22 -9.52 -47.83
CA LEU A 7 39.02 -9.66 -46.38
C LEU A 7 37.91 -10.68 -46.10
N ALA A 8 38.23 -11.70 -45.30
CA ALA A 8 37.32 -12.73 -44.83
C ALA A 8 36.40 -12.19 -43.72
N VAL A 9 35.11 -12.51 -43.77
CA VAL A 9 34.13 -12.20 -42.73
C VAL A 9 34.09 -13.36 -41.73
N VAL A 10 34.56 -13.12 -40.51
CA VAL A 10 34.38 -14.03 -39.36
C VAL A 10 33.09 -13.63 -38.64
N GLY A 11 32.09 -14.51 -38.68
CA GLY A 11 30.85 -14.35 -37.93
C GLY A 11 31.08 -14.64 -36.45
N THR A 12 30.72 -13.69 -35.58
CA THR A 12 30.69 -13.87 -34.12
C THR A 12 29.25 -13.90 -33.67
N SER A 13 28.81 -15.07 -33.20
CA SER A 13 27.48 -15.30 -32.62
C SER A 13 27.24 -14.40 -31.42
N MET A 14 26.15 -13.61 -31.46
CA MET A 14 25.65 -12.87 -30.30
C MET A 14 25.08 -13.86 -29.28
N LEU A 15 25.63 -13.84 -28.05
CA LEU A 15 24.95 -14.38 -26.88
C LEU A 15 23.73 -13.50 -26.61
N ALA A 16 22.53 -14.06 -26.79
CA ALA A 16 21.31 -13.48 -26.27
C ALA A 16 21.32 -13.63 -24.74
N GLY A 17 21.64 -12.53 -24.04
CA GLY A 17 21.41 -12.43 -22.60
C GLY A 17 19.91 -12.52 -22.33
N THR A 18 19.54 -13.43 -21.46
CA THR A 18 18.18 -13.60 -20.96
C THR A 18 17.71 -12.29 -20.32
N ALA A 19 16.76 -11.62 -20.97
CA ALA A 19 15.93 -10.62 -20.31
C ALA A 19 15.24 -11.31 -19.12
N GLY A 20 15.46 -10.79 -17.91
CA GLY A 20 14.72 -11.21 -16.74
C GLY A 20 13.24 -10.93 -16.99
N PHE A 21 12.44 -11.97 -17.14
CA PHE A 21 11.00 -11.85 -17.01
C PHE A 21 10.74 -11.47 -15.54
N SER A 22 10.24 -10.25 -15.34
CA SER A 22 9.50 -9.95 -14.11
C SER A 22 8.33 -10.92 -14.09
N GLN A 23 8.39 -11.94 -13.23
CA GLN A 23 7.23 -12.79 -13.00
C GLN A 23 6.18 -11.92 -12.33
N ASP A 24 5.09 -11.64 -13.04
CA ASP A 24 3.86 -11.24 -12.39
C ASP A 24 3.57 -12.28 -11.32
N ALA A 25 3.51 -11.88 -10.05
CA ALA A 25 3.18 -12.76 -8.95
C ALA A 25 1.80 -13.36 -9.24
N SER A 26 1.67 -14.68 -9.12
CA SER A 26 0.36 -15.31 -9.26
C SER A 26 -0.59 -14.82 -8.16
N ALA A 27 -1.89 -14.99 -8.36
CA ALA A 27 -2.88 -14.67 -7.33
C ALA A 27 -2.58 -15.45 -6.04
N GLU A 28 -2.06 -16.67 -6.16
CA GLU A 28 -1.65 -17.56 -5.07
C GLU A 28 -0.43 -17.00 -4.32
N ASP A 29 0.59 -16.53 -5.03
CA ASP A 29 1.78 -15.91 -4.41
C ASP A 29 1.42 -14.63 -3.65
N LEU A 30 0.54 -13.81 -4.23
CA LEU A 30 0.03 -12.61 -3.58
C LEU A 30 -0.82 -12.96 -2.36
N LEU A 31 -1.68 -13.98 -2.45
CA LEU A 31 -2.49 -14.43 -1.34
C LEU A 31 -1.63 -14.90 -0.15
N GLU A 32 -0.56 -15.67 -0.40
CA GLU A 32 0.35 -16.09 0.66
C GLU A 32 1.08 -14.90 1.29
N THR A 33 1.48 -13.91 0.48
CA THR A 33 2.09 -12.67 0.97
C THR A 33 1.14 -11.85 1.85
N LEU A 34 -0.17 -11.92 1.58
CA LEU A 34 -1.21 -11.18 2.30
C LEU A 34 -1.77 -11.95 3.51
N LYS A 35 -1.30 -13.17 3.76
CA LYS A 35 -1.82 -14.00 4.83
C LYS A 35 -1.72 -13.29 6.19
N GLY A 36 -2.86 -13.15 6.86
CA GLY A 36 -2.95 -12.50 8.17
C GLY A 36 -3.09 -10.97 8.11
N VAL A 37 -3.14 -10.35 6.94
CA VAL A 37 -3.35 -8.90 6.80
C VAL A 37 -4.74 -8.44 7.22
N ALA A 38 -5.71 -9.35 7.20
CA ALA A 38 -7.12 -9.16 7.55
C ALA A 38 -7.69 -10.51 8.06
N PRO A 39 -8.92 -10.55 8.62
CA PRO A 39 -9.59 -11.80 8.96
C PRO A 39 -9.58 -12.81 7.78
N ALA A 40 -9.31 -14.08 8.06
CA ALA A 40 -9.05 -15.08 7.01
C ALA A 40 -10.20 -15.20 6.00
N ASP A 41 -11.45 -15.17 6.46
CA ASP A 41 -12.64 -15.26 5.60
C ASP A 41 -12.81 -14.01 4.72
N LEU A 42 -12.34 -12.85 5.17
CA LEU A 42 -12.32 -11.62 4.39
C LEU A 42 -11.28 -11.74 3.27
N LEU A 43 -10.03 -12.10 3.61
CA LEU A 43 -8.95 -12.22 2.63
C LEU A 43 -9.26 -13.28 1.55
N GLN A 44 -9.84 -14.43 1.96
CA GLN A 44 -10.18 -15.51 1.04
C GLN A 44 -11.20 -15.08 -0.02
N ASN A 45 -12.09 -14.15 0.27
CA ASN A 45 -13.15 -13.72 -0.65
C ASN A 45 -12.92 -12.32 -1.24
N ALA A 46 -11.78 -11.70 -0.96
CA ALA A 46 -11.41 -10.37 -1.44
C ALA A 46 -10.83 -10.37 -2.85
N THR A 47 -11.01 -9.26 -3.56
CA THR A 47 -10.29 -8.96 -4.79
C THR A 47 -8.81 -8.81 -4.46
N LEU A 48 -7.93 -9.44 -5.23
CA LEU A 48 -6.48 -9.30 -5.06
C LEU A 48 -5.92 -8.43 -6.17
N VAL A 49 -5.22 -7.38 -5.77
CA VAL A 49 -4.56 -6.43 -6.68
C VAL A 49 -3.06 -6.51 -6.49
N GLN A 50 -2.38 -6.87 -7.57
CA GLN A 50 -0.94 -6.75 -7.66
C GLN A 50 -0.56 -5.28 -7.91
N VAL A 51 0.34 -4.75 -7.10
CA VAL A 51 0.91 -3.41 -7.25
C VAL A 51 2.33 -3.56 -7.78
N SER A 52 2.62 -2.96 -8.93
CA SER A 52 3.94 -2.97 -9.57
C SER A 52 4.32 -1.58 -10.10
N ALA A 53 5.52 -1.46 -10.67
CA ALA A 53 5.95 -0.22 -11.33
C ALA A 53 5.07 0.16 -12.53
N ASP A 54 4.42 -0.83 -13.15
CA ASP A 54 3.51 -0.64 -14.30
C ASP A 54 2.08 -0.24 -13.86
N GLY A 55 1.82 -0.22 -12.56
CA GLY A 55 0.55 0.19 -11.97
C GLY A 55 -0.12 -0.90 -11.14
N MET A 56 -1.45 -0.85 -11.07
CA MET A 56 -2.27 -1.80 -10.32
C MET A 56 -2.97 -2.76 -11.28
N LYS A 57 -2.89 -4.06 -11.01
CA LYS A 57 -3.51 -5.13 -11.80
C LYS A 57 -4.30 -6.06 -10.90
N THR A 58 -5.60 -6.21 -11.18
CA THR A 58 -6.40 -7.25 -10.54
C THR A 58 -5.92 -8.63 -11.01
N VAL A 59 -5.51 -9.48 -10.08
CA VAL A 59 -5.07 -10.85 -10.35
C VAL A 59 -6.10 -11.89 -9.92
N ARG A 60 -7.06 -11.49 -9.08
CA ARG A 60 -8.22 -12.30 -8.69
C ARG A 60 -9.39 -11.38 -8.34
N GLU A 61 -10.56 -11.65 -8.92
CA GLU A 61 -11.80 -11.00 -8.50
C GLU A 61 -12.32 -11.63 -7.21
N GLY A 62 -12.81 -10.80 -6.30
CA GLY A 62 -13.50 -11.20 -5.08
C GLY A 62 -15.00 -10.92 -5.14
N GLU A 63 -15.69 -11.31 -4.08
CA GLU A 63 -17.16 -11.25 -4.00
C GLU A 63 -17.67 -10.55 -2.74
N ASN A 64 -16.76 -10.10 -1.85
CA ASN A 64 -17.12 -9.53 -0.54
C ASN A 64 -16.93 -8.02 -0.42
N GLY A 65 -16.57 -7.33 -1.51
CA GLY A 65 -16.38 -5.87 -1.52
C GLY A 65 -15.07 -5.37 -0.92
N TRP A 66 -14.14 -6.26 -0.56
CA TRP A 66 -12.81 -5.90 -0.09
C TRP A 66 -11.77 -6.09 -1.19
N THR A 67 -10.76 -5.22 -1.19
CA THR A 67 -9.58 -5.35 -2.05
C THR A 67 -8.32 -5.42 -1.20
N CYS A 68 -7.52 -6.45 -1.42
CA CYS A 68 -6.27 -6.69 -0.72
C CYS A 68 -5.08 -6.56 -1.66
N MET A 69 -4.02 -5.91 -1.17
CA MET A 69 -2.83 -5.58 -1.95
C MET A 69 -1.65 -5.28 -1.03
N LYS A 70 -0.44 -5.23 -1.58
CA LYS A 70 0.77 -4.84 -0.84
C LYS A 70 1.47 -3.67 -1.53
N PRO A 71 1.07 -2.41 -1.24
CA PRO A 71 1.78 -1.24 -1.72
C PRO A 71 3.14 -1.14 -1.01
N GLY A 72 4.22 -1.22 -1.79
CA GLY A 72 5.58 -1.24 -1.24
C GLY A 72 5.80 -2.37 -0.22
N THR A 73 6.07 -2.00 1.03
CA THR A 73 6.33 -2.95 2.11
C THR A 73 5.11 -3.25 2.98
N ASN A 74 4.02 -2.47 2.89
CA ASN A 74 2.94 -2.49 3.86
C ASN A 74 1.70 -3.20 3.28
N PRO A 75 1.45 -4.48 3.60
CA PRO A 75 0.26 -5.17 3.13
C PRO A 75 -1.02 -4.61 3.78
N MET A 76 -2.10 -4.55 3.03
CA MET A 76 -3.40 -4.09 3.53
C MET A 76 -4.59 -4.75 2.82
N CYS A 77 -5.77 -4.68 3.44
CA CYS A 77 -7.07 -4.87 2.78
C CYS A 77 -7.96 -3.67 3.05
N ALA A 78 -8.55 -3.09 2.02
CA ALA A 78 -9.45 -1.94 2.13
C ALA A 78 -10.83 -2.26 1.55
N ASP A 79 -11.86 -1.71 2.18
CA ASP A 79 -13.19 -1.67 1.57
C ASP A 79 -13.27 -0.55 0.52
N ALA A 80 -14.44 -0.38 -0.10
CA ALA A 80 -14.65 0.65 -1.12
C ALA A 80 -14.36 2.08 -0.61
N GLY A 81 -14.77 2.41 0.63
CA GLY A 81 -14.51 3.72 1.23
C GLY A 81 -13.03 3.95 1.50
N GLY A 82 -12.33 2.92 1.97
CA GLY A 82 -10.88 2.91 2.18
C GLY A 82 -10.13 3.12 0.87
N LEU A 83 -10.52 2.42 -0.21
CA LEU A 83 -9.91 2.58 -1.53
C LEU A 83 -10.10 3.99 -2.09
N GLU A 84 -11.30 4.56 -1.97
CA GLU A 84 -11.57 5.95 -2.39
C GLU A 84 -10.73 6.96 -1.59
N TRP A 85 -10.60 6.75 -0.28
CA TRP A 85 -9.78 7.60 0.57
C TRP A 85 -8.29 7.50 0.23
N MET A 86 -7.77 6.30 -0.04
CA MET A 86 -6.38 6.12 -0.47
C MET A 86 -6.13 6.75 -1.84
N HIS A 87 -7.08 6.64 -2.77
CA HIS A 87 -6.99 7.32 -4.06
C HIS A 87 -6.93 8.85 -3.87
N ALA A 88 -7.76 9.41 -2.99
CA ALA A 88 -7.72 10.82 -2.65
C ALA A 88 -6.36 11.21 -2.06
N LEU A 89 -5.83 10.44 -1.11
CA LEU A 89 -4.50 10.68 -0.52
C LEU A 89 -3.39 10.69 -1.59
N MET A 90 -3.33 9.66 -2.44
CA MET A 90 -2.32 9.52 -3.49
C MET A 90 -2.41 10.61 -4.56
N SER A 91 -3.63 11.02 -4.92
CA SER A 91 -3.88 12.08 -5.90
C SER A 91 -3.85 13.49 -5.32
N LYS A 92 -3.68 13.63 -3.99
CA LYS A 92 -3.84 14.88 -3.25
C LYS A 92 -5.21 15.55 -3.48
N GLY A 93 -6.23 14.72 -3.67
CA GLY A 93 -7.60 15.11 -3.97
C GLY A 93 -8.49 15.33 -2.74
N GLU A 94 -9.78 15.49 -2.99
CA GLU A 94 -10.78 15.63 -1.93
C GLU A 94 -11.06 14.27 -1.28
N THR A 95 -11.06 14.22 0.05
CA THR A 95 -11.39 13.01 0.80
C THR A 95 -12.87 12.65 0.66
N PRO A 96 -13.22 11.37 0.51
CA PRO A 96 -14.60 10.97 0.25
C PRO A 96 -15.53 11.27 1.42
N HIS A 97 -16.79 11.60 1.09
CA HIS A 97 -17.90 11.63 2.04
C HIS A 97 -18.50 10.24 2.25
N LYS A 98 -17.66 9.34 2.76
CA LYS A 98 -17.97 7.95 3.08
C LYS A 98 -17.11 7.50 4.25
N LEU A 99 -17.63 6.59 5.06
CA LEU A 99 -16.82 5.80 5.98
C LEU A 99 -16.03 4.74 5.19
N GLY A 100 -14.77 4.52 5.57
CA GLY A 100 -13.95 3.46 5.02
C GLY A 100 -13.13 2.74 6.09
N PHE A 101 -12.82 1.48 5.84
CA PHE A 101 -12.01 0.64 6.71
C PHE A 101 -10.82 0.06 5.94
N ILE A 102 -9.65 0.09 6.58
CA ILE A 102 -8.41 -0.49 6.04
C ILE A 102 -7.80 -1.37 7.13
N TYR A 103 -7.70 -2.68 6.86
CA TYR A 103 -6.97 -3.62 7.69
C TYR A 103 -5.48 -3.61 7.36
N MET A 104 -4.65 -3.47 8.38
CA MET A 104 -3.19 -3.60 8.34
C MET A 104 -2.74 -4.46 9.53
N LEU A 105 -3.25 -5.70 9.60
CA LEU A 105 -3.03 -6.58 10.76
C LEU A 105 -1.62 -7.18 10.83
N LEU A 106 -0.79 -6.96 9.81
CA LEU A 106 0.64 -7.29 9.86
C LEU A 106 1.49 -6.10 10.36
N GLY A 107 0.87 -4.97 10.70
CA GLY A 107 1.55 -3.72 11.03
C GLY A 107 2.09 -2.99 9.81
N ASP A 108 2.84 -1.93 10.06
CA ASP A 108 3.48 -1.10 9.03
C ASP A 108 4.97 -0.85 9.34
N GLY A 109 5.70 -0.34 8.34
CA GLY A 109 7.07 0.17 8.49
C GLY A 109 7.16 1.58 9.08
N GLY A 110 6.01 2.12 9.51
CA GLY A 110 5.82 3.45 10.04
C GLY A 110 5.40 4.52 9.04
N ALA A 111 4.89 5.61 9.61
CA ALA A 111 4.49 6.82 8.92
C ALA A 111 4.65 8.04 9.84
N SER A 112 4.82 9.22 9.25
CA SER A 112 4.75 10.49 9.97
C SER A 112 3.35 10.66 10.56
N ASN A 113 3.23 10.98 11.85
CA ASN A 113 1.93 11.22 12.47
C ASN A 113 1.35 12.60 12.14
N ILE A 114 2.17 13.52 11.61
CA ILE A 114 1.79 14.92 11.41
C ILE A 114 1.81 15.37 9.94
N ASP A 115 2.43 14.60 9.05
CA ASP A 115 2.53 14.91 7.62
C ASP A 115 2.10 13.70 6.76
N PRO A 116 0.93 13.76 6.10
CA PRO A 116 0.44 12.67 5.25
C PRO A 116 1.28 12.42 3.99
N PHE A 117 2.25 13.30 3.68
CA PHE A 117 3.08 13.21 2.48
C PHE A 117 4.56 12.95 2.77
N ALA A 118 4.93 12.77 4.04
CA ALA A 118 6.29 12.39 4.40
C ALA A 118 6.61 10.99 3.88
N ALA A 119 7.74 10.86 3.17
CA ALA A 119 8.17 9.60 2.57
C ALA A 119 9.12 8.79 3.47
N GLU A 120 9.75 9.44 4.45
CA GLU A 120 10.77 8.83 5.32
C GLU A 120 10.75 9.45 6.73
N GLU A 121 11.36 8.74 7.68
CA GLU A 121 11.51 9.20 9.06
C GLU A 121 12.43 10.42 9.15
N THR A 122 12.01 11.42 9.91
CA THR A 122 12.84 12.56 10.30
C THR A 122 12.74 12.80 11.80
N PRO A 123 13.72 13.49 12.43
CA PRO A 123 13.69 13.74 13.87
C PRO A 123 12.47 14.52 14.38
N ASP A 124 11.73 15.19 13.48
CA ASP A 124 10.67 16.14 13.79
C ASP A 124 9.28 15.76 13.23
N ASN A 125 9.17 14.71 12.43
CA ASN A 125 7.90 14.31 11.81
C ASN A 125 7.05 13.33 12.64
N ASN A 126 7.46 13.03 13.87
CA ASN A 126 6.75 12.10 14.76
C ASN A 126 6.45 10.77 14.04
N TRP A 127 7.50 10.13 13.51
CA TRP A 127 7.38 8.82 12.89
C TRP A 127 6.89 7.77 13.88
N ILE A 128 5.81 7.07 13.53
CA ILE A 128 5.22 6.02 14.36
C ILE A 128 5.23 4.73 13.56
N VAL A 129 5.86 3.69 14.11
CA VAL A 129 5.74 2.31 13.63
C VAL A 129 4.58 1.65 14.35
N SER A 130 3.57 1.22 13.60
CA SER A 130 2.34 0.65 14.16
C SER A 130 2.37 -0.87 14.08
N GLY A 131 1.95 -1.52 15.17
CA GLY A 131 1.61 -2.95 15.16
C GLY A 131 0.32 -3.23 14.38
N PRO A 132 -0.29 -4.42 14.55
CA PRO A 132 -1.58 -4.73 13.95
C PRO A 132 -2.63 -3.65 14.24
N HIS A 133 -3.26 -3.10 13.20
CA HIS A 133 -4.25 -2.04 13.37
C HIS A 133 -5.30 -2.03 12.25
N VAL A 134 -6.38 -1.28 12.49
CA VAL A 134 -7.39 -0.91 11.50
C VAL A 134 -7.42 0.61 11.39
N MET A 135 -7.38 1.13 10.18
CA MET A 135 -7.64 2.55 9.92
C MET A 135 -9.13 2.75 9.66
N ILE A 136 -9.72 3.75 10.30
CA ILE A 136 -11.08 4.21 10.02
C ILE A 136 -10.99 5.60 9.41
N VAL A 137 -11.37 5.71 8.13
CA VAL A 137 -11.06 6.83 7.25
C VAL A 137 -12.31 7.48 6.67
N GLY A 138 -12.10 8.61 5.98
CA GLY A 138 -13.13 9.34 5.27
C GLY A 138 -13.91 10.31 6.16
N THR A 139 -14.61 11.26 5.53
CA THR A 139 -15.14 12.42 6.28
C THR A 139 -16.31 12.06 7.21
N GLU A 140 -16.98 10.93 6.98
CA GLU A 140 -18.02 10.43 7.90
C GLU A 140 -17.44 9.90 9.22
N ALA A 141 -16.13 9.58 9.28
CA ALA A 141 -15.47 9.19 10.51
C ALA A 141 -15.24 10.37 11.48
N LYS A 142 -15.40 11.64 11.05
CA LYS A 142 -14.98 12.81 11.83
C LYS A 142 -15.58 12.89 13.23
N SER A 143 -16.86 12.57 13.39
CA SER A 143 -17.51 12.57 14.70
C SER A 143 -16.94 11.52 15.65
N LEU A 144 -16.49 10.38 15.11
CA LEU A 144 -15.78 9.35 15.89
C LEU A 144 -14.43 9.88 16.38
N LEU A 145 -13.70 10.64 15.55
CA LEU A 145 -12.36 11.15 15.88
C LEU A 145 -12.33 12.12 17.07
N GLU A 146 -13.45 12.78 17.39
CA GLU A 146 -13.56 13.69 18.53
C GLU A 146 -13.35 12.99 19.88
N GLY A 147 -13.59 11.67 19.94
CA GLY A 147 -13.42 10.86 21.15
C GLY A 147 -11.98 10.40 21.43
N TYR A 148 -11.03 10.69 20.55
CA TYR A 148 -9.69 10.10 20.60
C TYR A 148 -8.56 11.13 20.75
N PRO A 149 -7.40 10.75 21.31
CA PRO A 149 -6.23 11.62 21.38
C PRO A 149 -5.77 12.10 20.00
N ARG A 150 -5.40 13.38 19.91
CA ARG A 150 -4.97 14.07 18.66
C ARG A 150 -3.57 14.65 18.76
N ALA A 151 -2.76 14.14 19.70
CA ALA A 151 -1.42 14.65 19.96
C ALA A 151 -0.45 14.24 18.84
N ALA A 152 0.56 15.07 18.57
CA ALA A 152 1.59 14.79 17.57
C ALA A 152 2.40 13.52 17.92
N VAL A 153 2.67 13.29 19.20
CA VAL A 153 3.24 12.04 19.71
C VAL A 153 2.09 11.15 20.17
N ALA A 154 2.01 9.94 19.64
CA ALA A 154 1.01 8.94 20.01
C ALA A 154 1.67 7.60 20.38
N ASP A 155 0.93 6.81 21.16
CA ASP A 155 1.28 5.45 21.56
C ASP A 155 0.55 4.46 20.62
N PRO A 156 1.25 3.75 19.72
CA PRO A 156 0.61 2.89 18.72
C PRO A 156 -0.09 1.65 19.31
N ALA A 157 0.07 1.38 20.60
CA ALA A 157 -0.71 0.37 21.33
C ALA A 157 -2.10 0.86 21.74
N LYS A 158 -2.43 2.14 21.51
CA LYS A 158 -3.71 2.74 21.87
C LYS A 158 -4.39 3.37 20.66
N PRO A 159 -5.71 3.59 20.69
CA PRO A 159 -6.37 4.31 19.63
C PRO A 159 -6.00 5.81 19.64
N TYR A 160 -5.71 6.39 18.47
CA TYR A 160 -5.39 7.81 18.30
C TYR A 160 -5.75 8.32 16.90
N VAL A 161 -5.88 9.64 16.76
CA VAL A 161 -6.07 10.29 15.46
C VAL A 161 -4.71 10.58 14.84
N MET A 162 -4.47 10.02 13.67
CA MET A 162 -3.31 10.34 12.84
C MET A 162 -3.65 11.51 11.90
N TRP A 163 -2.66 12.35 11.62
CA TRP A 163 -2.77 13.55 10.75
C TRP A 163 -3.87 14.52 11.17
N ALA A 164 -4.05 14.68 12.48
CA ALA A 164 -5.09 15.52 13.05
C ALA A 164 -5.10 16.93 12.42
N GLY A 165 -6.27 17.36 11.94
CA GLY A 165 -6.46 18.68 11.33
C GLY A 165 -6.17 18.74 9.82
N THR A 166 -5.70 17.66 9.21
CA THR A 166 -5.63 17.55 7.75
C THR A 166 -6.94 16.99 7.18
N PRO A 167 -7.21 17.14 5.86
CA PRO A 167 -8.35 16.47 5.21
C PRO A 167 -8.31 14.93 5.36
N TYR A 168 -7.12 14.35 5.49
CA TYR A 168 -6.88 12.91 5.56
C TYR A 168 -6.80 12.38 6.99
N GLU A 169 -7.21 13.15 8.00
CA GLU A 169 -7.24 12.65 9.37
C GLU A 169 -8.05 11.34 9.47
N HIS A 170 -7.54 10.40 10.25
CA HIS A 170 -8.17 9.09 10.41
C HIS A 170 -7.85 8.50 11.78
N LEU A 171 -8.67 7.55 12.22
CA LEU A 171 -8.44 6.82 13.46
C LEU A 171 -7.52 5.64 13.19
N MET A 172 -6.46 5.55 13.97
CA MET A 172 -5.62 4.36 14.11
C MET A 172 -6.17 3.54 15.26
N LEU A 173 -6.80 2.39 14.98
CA LEU A 173 -7.36 1.49 15.98
C LEU A 173 -6.43 0.28 16.16
N SER A 174 -5.71 0.24 17.29
CA SER A 174 -4.79 -0.84 17.61
C SER A 174 -5.51 -2.18 17.82
N MET A 175 -4.93 -3.27 17.33
CA MET A 175 -5.44 -4.65 17.40
C MET A 175 -4.47 -5.61 18.13
N GLN A 176 -3.56 -5.04 18.93
CA GLN A 176 -2.59 -5.76 19.75
C GLN A 176 -3.23 -6.45 20.96
#